data_AF-A0A378K5Z5-F1
#
_entry.id   AF-A0A378K5Z5-F1
#
_cell.length_a   1.000
_cell.length_b   1.000
_cell.length_c   1.000
_cell.angle_alpha   90.00
_cell.angle_beta   90.00
_cell.angle_gamma   90.00
#
_symmetry.space_group_name_H-M   'P 1'
#
loop_
_entity.id
_entity.type
_entity.pdbx_description
1 polymer ?
#
loop_
_entity_poly.entity_id
_entity_poly.type
_entity_poly.pdbx_seq_one_letter_code
_entity_poly.pdbx_strand_id
1 'polypeptide(L)'
;MIDEKNYFLKLDFARQRVIDLPAGEFKYYLYILLESIKSQNVPSRHEFLAVLLKLLDTLHKLKELKTPNFLDNQCPSSQLLKELALHLCELQRVAKTHHFAAQVMIILLHIGGIISAVALSVVGGLLGGILGFVNGLCEYKPVIGFLVGTFTGTVLGGLFGFRAPKKLFKNEVQRQIKFGLDGLGESLDNVNQEYSLSMFSPNKIKPFSFYLGQVEGEIKQLFNDDSEYEEFLNHEIDYEINSFLASFIGESLLHGCVGHHAYIKVNIKNREYLIEFTPQPTDTKEAPAQSETRTVSGKKIVEMLAYHKKLQETNAPTASFILTKMKPGDNDCFSYVNKILIGTNQQGATIKRFANMGFIGSLLGVGIEALSPFKPDFFQTTNSVRTNKEKIPGHSNDLSMNSLLPQLKHG
;
A
#
# COMPACT_ATOMS: atom_id res chain seq x y z
N MET A 1 -15.39 -25.38 -5.15
CA MET A 1 -15.20 -25.35 -3.68
C MET A 1 -13.71 -25.16 -3.42
N ILE A 2 -13.31 -24.24 -2.55
CA ILE A 2 -11.91 -24.11 -2.14
C ILE A 2 -11.72 -25.02 -0.93
N ASP A 3 -10.66 -25.81 -0.96
CA ASP A 3 -10.30 -26.76 0.10
C ASP A 3 -8.79 -26.71 0.36
N GLU A 4 -8.32 -27.51 1.32
CA GLU A 4 -6.91 -27.54 1.72
C GLU A 4 -5.96 -27.88 0.57
N LYS A 5 -6.40 -28.68 -0.41
CA LYS A 5 -5.55 -29.18 -1.50
C LYS A 5 -5.39 -28.14 -2.61
N ASN A 6 -6.42 -27.33 -2.84
CA ASN A 6 -6.42 -26.34 -3.92
C ASN A 6 -6.24 -24.88 -3.45
N TYR A 7 -6.13 -24.64 -2.14
CA TYR A 7 -6.02 -23.30 -1.56
C TYR A 7 -4.92 -22.44 -2.18
N PHE A 8 -3.67 -22.94 -2.18
CA PHE A 8 -2.52 -22.18 -2.71
C PHE A 8 -2.62 -21.96 -4.22
N LEU A 9 -3.11 -22.95 -4.97
CA LEU A 9 -3.37 -22.80 -6.41
C LEU A 9 -4.39 -21.69 -6.67
N LYS A 10 -5.46 -21.61 -5.88
CA LYS A 10 -6.47 -20.55 -5.99
C LYS A 10 -5.95 -19.19 -5.55
N LEU A 11 -5.04 -19.14 -4.57
CA LEU A 11 -4.35 -17.92 -4.15
C LEU A 11 -3.49 -17.37 -5.27
N ASP A 12 -2.69 -18.21 -5.93
CA ASP A 12 -1.83 -17.81 -7.05
C ASP A 12 -2.65 -17.40 -8.27
N PHE A 13 -3.75 -18.11 -8.54
CA PHE A 13 -4.72 -17.69 -9.55
C PHE A 13 -5.30 -16.29 -9.23
N ALA A 14 -5.69 -16.04 -7.98
CA ALA A 14 -6.18 -14.73 -7.56
C ALA A 14 -5.11 -13.63 -7.72
N ARG A 15 -3.84 -13.91 -7.37
CA ARG A 15 -2.73 -12.97 -7.59
C ARG A 15 -2.57 -12.59 -9.06
N GLN A 16 -2.61 -13.56 -9.97
CA GLN A 16 -2.54 -13.27 -11.40
C GLN A 16 -3.73 -12.43 -11.88
N ARG A 17 -4.94 -12.76 -11.43
CA ARG A 17 -6.12 -11.92 -11.71
C ARG A 17 -5.95 -10.49 -11.21
N VAL A 18 -5.29 -10.27 -10.06
CA VAL A 18 -5.00 -8.90 -9.59
C VAL A 18 -4.04 -8.18 -10.53
N ILE A 19 -2.99 -8.85 -11.02
CA ILE A 19 -2.00 -8.28 -11.96
C ILE A 19 -2.68 -7.81 -13.25
N ASP A 20 -3.67 -8.58 -13.74
CA ASP A 20 -4.42 -8.31 -14.98
C ASP A 20 -5.40 -7.13 -14.89
N LEU A 21 -5.69 -6.62 -13.70
CA LEU A 21 -6.51 -5.41 -13.55
C LEU A 21 -5.81 -4.17 -14.12
N PRO A 22 -6.52 -3.08 -14.44
CA PRO A 22 -5.90 -1.79 -14.75
C PRO A 22 -5.14 -1.22 -13.54
N ALA A 23 -4.26 -0.25 -13.76
CA ALA A 23 -3.60 0.44 -12.65
C ALA A 23 -4.63 1.15 -11.76
N GLY A 24 -4.49 1.03 -10.43
CA GLY A 24 -5.47 1.60 -9.50
C GLY A 24 -5.36 1.11 -8.05
N GLU A 25 -6.11 1.78 -7.17
CA GLU A 25 -6.10 1.53 -5.71
C GLU A 25 -6.59 0.12 -5.36
N PHE A 26 -7.49 -0.45 -6.17
CA PHE A 26 -7.96 -1.84 -6.01
C PHE A 26 -6.79 -2.83 -5.91
N LYS A 27 -5.76 -2.71 -6.76
CA LYS A 27 -4.62 -3.63 -6.74
C LYS A 27 -3.87 -3.59 -5.42
N TYR A 28 -3.64 -2.40 -4.88
CA TYR A 28 -2.95 -2.22 -3.60
C TYR A 28 -3.71 -2.91 -2.45
N TYR A 29 -5.02 -2.69 -2.34
CA TYR A 29 -5.80 -3.31 -1.28
C TYR A 29 -6.05 -4.81 -1.49
N LEU A 30 -6.23 -5.27 -2.75
CA LEU A 30 -6.32 -6.70 -3.07
C LEU A 30 -5.01 -7.42 -2.76
N TYR A 31 -3.86 -6.83 -3.05
CA TYR A 31 -2.54 -7.34 -2.65
C TYR A 31 -2.48 -7.53 -1.14
N ILE A 32 -2.87 -6.51 -0.36
CA ILE A 32 -2.90 -6.61 1.11
C ILE A 32 -3.77 -7.78 1.57
N LEU A 33 -4.98 -7.93 1.01
CA LEU A 33 -5.89 -9.02 1.40
C LEU A 33 -5.30 -10.40 1.09
N LEU A 34 -4.71 -10.58 -0.09
CA LEU A 34 -4.09 -11.85 -0.49
C LEU A 34 -2.87 -12.17 0.37
N GLU A 35 -2.00 -11.19 0.62
CA GLU A 35 -0.83 -11.36 1.47
C GLU A 35 -1.18 -11.63 2.94
N SER A 36 -2.27 -11.05 3.43
CA SER A 36 -2.76 -11.30 4.79
C SER A 36 -3.18 -12.75 5.04
N ILE A 37 -3.62 -13.46 3.98
CA ILE A 37 -4.13 -14.83 4.08
C ILE A 37 -3.16 -15.88 3.53
N LYS A 38 -2.06 -15.48 2.85
CA LYS A 38 -1.21 -16.37 2.04
C LYS A 38 -0.74 -17.66 2.73
N SER A 39 -0.53 -17.62 4.05
CA SER A 39 0.03 -18.72 4.84
C SER A 39 -1.01 -19.44 5.71
N GLN A 40 -2.29 -19.10 5.58
CA GLN A 40 -3.36 -19.58 6.45
C GLN A 40 -4.31 -20.51 5.69
N ASN A 41 -3.91 -21.77 5.53
CA ASN A 41 -4.75 -22.80 4.93
C ASN A 41 -5.76 -23.34 5.95
N VAL A 42 -6.81 -22.56 6.24
CA VAL A 42 -7.88 -22.93 7.18
C VAL A 42 -9.26 -22.63 6.59
N PRO A 43 -10.34 -23.31 7.02
CA PRO A 43 -11.67 -23.20 6.41
C PRO A 43 -12.20 -21.76 6.28
N SER A 44 -11.97 -20.90 7.28
CA SER A 44 -12.38 -19.49 7.23
C SER A 44 -11.68 -18.69 6.14
N ARG A 45 -10.47 -19.07 5.73
CA ARG A 45 -9.74 -18.46 4.62
C ARG A 45 -10.15 -19.03 3.28
N HIS A 46 -10.62 -20.27 3.23
CA HIS A 46 -11.22 -20.85 2.03
C HIS A 46 -12.49 -20.10 1.64
N GLU A 47 -13.38 -19.85 2.61
CA GLU A 47 -14.60 -19.06 2.39
C GLU A 47 -14.24 -17.63 1.95
N PHE A 48 -13.29 -16.99 2.64
CA PHE A 48 -12.86 -15.63 2.31
C PHE A 48 -12.28 -15.54 0.88
N LEU A 49 -11.39 -16.45 0.50
CA LEU A 49 -10.80 -16.49 -0.84
C LEU A 49 -11.85 -16.78 -1.92
N ALA A 50 -12.84 -17.62 -1.62
CA ALA A 50 -13.92 -17.91 -2.56
C ALA A 50 -14.75 -16.66 -2.89
N VAL A 51 -15.06 -15.84 -1.89
CA VAL A 51 -15.77 -14.57 -2.11
C VAL A 51 -14.86 -13.54 -2.79
N LEU A 52 -13.56 -13.50 -2.44
CA LEU A 52 -12.59 -12.60 -3.07
C LEU A 52 -12.45 -12.87 -4.57
N LEU A 53 -12.47 -14.15 -4.97
CA LEU A 53 -12.47 -14.53 -6.39
C LEU A 53 -13.73 -14.04 -7.12
N LYS A 54 -14.92 -14.11 -6.51
CA LYS A 54 -16.14 -13.54 -7.10
C LYS A 54 -16.00 -12.02 -7.31
N LEU A 55 -15.48 -11.31 -6.31
CA LEU A 55 -15.21 -9.87 -6.42
C LEU A 55 -14.23 -9.59 -7.57
N LEU A 56 -13.16 -10.37 -7.70
CA LEU A 56 -12.21 -10.24 -8.81
C LEU A 56 -12.87 -10.50 -10.15
N ASP A 57 -13.72 -11.53 -10.27
CA ASP A 57 -14.45 -11.82 -11.51
C ASP A 57 -15.33 -10.64 -11.92
N THR A 58 -16.05 -10.03 -10.98
CA THR A 58 -16.88 -8.85 -11.23
C THR A 58 -16.05 -7.61 -11.62
N LEU A 59 -14.88 -7.39 -11.00
CA LEU A 59 -13.96 -6.33 -11.41
C LEU A 59 -13.47 -6.49 -12.85
N HIS A 60 -13.23 -7.72 -13.30
CA HIS A 60 -12.82 -7.97 -14.69
C HIS A 60 -13.97 -7.77 -15.67
N LYS A 61 -15.19 -8.20 -15.32
CA LYS A 61 -16.37 -7.88 -16.13
C LYS A 61 -16.55 -6.36 -16.26
N LEU A 62 -16.31 -5.61 -15.19
CA LEU A 62 -16.37 -4.14 -15.22
C LEU A 62 -15.30 -3.54 -16.14
N LYS A 63 -14.07 -4.07 -16.12
CA LYS A 63 -12.98 -3.69 -17.03
C LYS A 63 -13.34 -3.91 -18.51
N GLU A 64 -14.04 -5.00 -18.82
CA GLU A 64 -14.39 -5.38 -20.19
C GLU A 64 -15.47 -4.49 -20.83
N LEU A 65 -16.19 -3.68 -20.02
CA LEU A 65 -17.16 -2.71 -20.52
C LEU A 65 -16.41 -1.54 -21.21
N LYS A 66 -16.29 -1.63 -22.54
CA LYS A 66 -15.56 -0.66 -23.38
C LYS A 66 -16.13 0.78 -23.38
N THR A 67 -17.32 1.01 -22.83
CA THR A 67 -17.92 2.34 -22.74
C THR A 67 -18.99 2.37 -21.65
N PRO A 68 -18.94 3.32 -20.69
CA PRO A 68 -20.10 3.60 -19.86
C PRO A 68 -21.14 4.28 -20.77
N ASN A 69 -22.16 3.55 -21.23
CA ASN A 69 -23.33 4.21 -21.79
C ASN A 69 -24.09 4.86 -20.61
N PHE A 70 -23.84 6.15 -20.41
CA PHE A 70 -24.35 6.97 -19.31
C PHE A 70 -25.84 7.35 -19.44
N LEU A 71 -26.60 6.75 -20.35
CA LEU A 71 -27.98 7.18 -20.63
C LEU A 71 -29.04 6.16 -20.23
N ASP A 72 -28.66 5.00 -19.70
CA ASP A 72 -29.63 3.96 -19.35
C ASP A 72 -29.53 3.55 -17.88
N ASN A 73 -30.65 3.64 -17.15
CA ASN A 73 -30.75 3.15 -15.77
C ASN A 73 -30.63 1.61 -15.69
N GLN A 74 -30.58 0.93 -16.85
CA GLN A 74 -30.22 -0.48 -17.04
C GLN A 74 -28.76 -0.69 -17.47
N CYS A 75 -27.87 0.27 -17.21
CA CYS A 75 -26.46 0.14 -17.60
C CYS A 75 -25.81 -1.08 -16.89
N PRO A 76 -25.19 -2.02 -17.63
CA PRO A 76 -24.50 -3.18 -17.05
C PRO A 76 -23.48 -2.81 -15.96
N SER A 77 -22.89 -1.61 -16.04
CA SER A 77 -21.98 -1.08 -15.01
C SER A 77 -22.65 -0.90 -13.66
N SER A 78 -23.89 -0.38 -13.59
CA SER A 78 -24.62 -0.17 -12.33
C SER A 78 -24.94 -1.49 -11.61
N GLN A 79 -25.29 -2.53 -12.36
CA GLN A 79 -25.50 -3.86 -11.80
C GLN A 79 -24.18 -4.46 -11.26
N LEU A 80 -23.10 -4.38 -12.04
CA LEU A 80 -21.79 -4.86 -11.60
C LEU A 80 -21.28 -4.11 -10.36
N LEU A 81 -21.52 -2.79 -10.25
CA LEU A 81 -21.16 -2.01 -9.06
C LEU A 81 -21.95 -2.45 -7.82
N LYS A 82 -23.24 -2.76 -7.99
CA LYS A 82 -24.04 -3.37 -6.91
C LYS A 82 -23.52 -4.75 -6.52
N GLU A 83 -23.14 -5.59 -7.49
CA GLU A 83 -22.53 -6.90 -7.23
C GLU A 83 -21.19 -6.76 -6.49
N LEU A 84 -20.35 -5.79 -6.86
CA LEU A 84 -19.11 -5.49 -6.13
C LEU A 84 -19.39 -5.08 -4.68
N ALA A 85 -20.37 -4.21 -4.45
CA ALA A 85 -20.77 -3.82 -3.09
C ALA A 85 -21.26 -5.03 -2.28
N LEU A 86 -22.06 -5.92 -2.89
CA LEU A 86 -22.54 -7.14 -2.24
C LEU A 86 -21.40 -8.10 -1.89
N HIS A 87 -20.45 -8.33 -2.80
CA HIS A 87 -19.28 -9.17 -2.52
C HIS A 87 -18.38 -8.56 -1.45
N LEU A 88 -18.24 -7.23 -1.40
CA LEU A 88 -17.50 -6.55 -0.34
C LEU A 88 -18.19 -6.73 1.03
N CYS A 89 -19.50 -6.56 1.09
CA CYS A 89 -20.30 -6.85 2.30
C CYS A 89 -20.17 -8.32 2.73
N GLU A 90 -20.17 -9.26 1.77
CA GLU A 90 -19.96 -10.69 2.03
C GLU A 90 -18.55 -10.96 2.58
N LEU A 91 -17.50 -10.34 2.01
CA LEU A 91 -16.13 -10.43 2.54
C LEU A 91 -16.04 -9.89 3.98
N GLN A 92 -16.67 -8.74 4.25
CA GLN A 92 -16.71 -8.15 5.58
C GLN A 92 -17.40 -9.06 6.61
N ARG A 93 -18.47 -9.73 6.19
CA ARG A 93 -19.19 -10.75 6.98
C ARG A 93 -18.30 -11.96 7.27
N VAL A 94 -17.69 -12.56 6.25
CA VAL A 94 -16.82 -13.75 6.38
C VAL A 94 -15.58 -13.44 7.23
N ALA A 95 -15.01 -12.24 7.08
CA ALA A 95 -13.90 -11.77 7.90
C ALA A 95 -14.31 -11.42 9.35
N LYS A 96 -15.61 -11.51 9.68
CA LYS A 96 -16.20 -11.12 10.96
C LYS A 96 -15.89 -9.68 11.37
N THR A 97 -15.70 -8.79 10.39
CA THR A 97 -15.37 -7.39 10.63
C THR A 97 -16.59 -6.53 10.98
N HIS A 98 -17.81 -6.99 10.65
CA HIS A 98 -19.07 -6.24 10.84
C HIS A 98 -20.18 -6.95 11.63
N HIS A 99 -19.93 -8.08 12.30
CA HIS A 99 -20.92 -8.65 13.23
C HIS A 99 -21.22 -7.69 14.39
N PHE A 100 -22.43 -7.73 14.96
CA PHE A 100 -22.84 -6.85 16.07
C PHE A 100 -21.83 -6.83 17.22
N ALA A 101 -21.33 -7.99 17.66
CA ALA A 101 -20.28 -8.07 18.68
C ALA A 101 -18.96 -7.39 18.24
N ALA A 102 -18.61 -7.48 16.96
CA ALA A 102 -17.45 -6.78 16.40
C ALA A 102 -17.68 -5.26 16.34
N GLN A 103 -18.90 -4.79 16.04
CA GLN A 103 -19.25 -3.38 16.05
C GLN A 103 -19.22 -2.80 17.46
N VAL A 104 -19.78 -3.50 18.45
CA VAL A 104 -19.71 -3.13 19.87
C VAL A 104 -18.25 -3.09 20.34
N MET A 105 -17.45 -4.10 19.98
CA MET A 105 -16.01 -4.11 20.29
C MET A 105 -15.28 -2.95 19.61
N ILE A 106 -15.64 -2.59 18.37
CA ILE A 106 -15.08 -1.41 17.70
C ILE A 106 -15.41 -0.14 18.47
N ILE A 107 -16.64 0.04 18.94
CA ILE A 107 -17.05 1.23 19.72
C ILE A 107 -16.28 1.28 21.03
N LEU A 108 -16.21 0.17 21.78
CA LEU A 108 -15.45 0.08 23.03
C LEU A 108 -13.97 0.40 22.83
N LEU A 109 -13.36 -0.13 21.76
CA LEU A 109 -11.97 0.16 21.41
C LEU A 109 -11.75 1.62 20.99
N HIS A 110 -12.76 2.30 20.44
CA HIS A 110 -12.68 3.75 20.17
C HIS A 110 -12.75 4.55 21.46
N ILE A 111 -13.69 4.23 22.36
CA ILE A 111 -13.81 4.91 23.66
C ILE A 111 -12.53 4.71 24.48
N GLY A 112 -12.07 3.45 24.61
CA GLY A 112 -10.82 3.13 25.27
C GLY A 112 -9.62 3.79 24.60
N GLY A 113 -9.63 3.89 23.27
CA GLY A 113 -8.66 4.66 22.49
C GLY A 113 -8.65 6.14 22.87
N ILE A 114 -9.81 6.79 22.93
CA ILE A 114 -9.91 8.22 23.30
C ILE A 114 -9.38 8.45 24.72
N ILE A 115 -9.78 7.62 25.69
CA ILE A 115 -9.30 7.73 27.08
C ILE A 115 -7.78 7.54 27.15
N SER A 116 -7.27 6.50 26.47
CA SER A 116 -5.83 6.21 26.42
C SER A 116 -5.07 7.33 25.71
N ALA A 117 -5.65 7.93 24.66
CA ALA A 117 -5.07 9.06 23.95
C ALA A 117 -4.90 10.26 24.87
N VAL A 118 -5.94 10.64 25.63
CA VAL A 118 -5.85 11.75 26.59
C VAL A 118 -4.77 11.50 27.63
N ALA A 119 -4.75 10.31 28.24
CA ALA A 119 -3.76 9.97 29.25
C ALA A 119 -2.32 9.99 28.70
N LEU A 120 -2.10 9.36 27.55
CA LEU A 120 -0.76 9.29 26.93
C LEU A 120 -0.35 10.60 26.28
N SER A 121 -1.28 11.46 25.85
CA SER A 121 -0.98 12.85 25.44
C SER A 121 -0.33 13.63 26.58
N VAL A 122 -0.86 13.53 27.81
CA VAL A 122 -0.31 14.25 28.97
C VAL A 122 1.09 13.71 29.31
N VAL A 123 1.23 12.38 29.40
CA VAL A 123 2.53 11.74 29.68
C VAL A 123 3.54 12.05 28.57
N GLY A 124 3.12 11.94 27.31
CA GLY A 124 3.93 12.24 26.14
C GLY A 124 4.38 13.70 26.11
N GLY A 125 3.48 14.64 26.43
CA GLY A 125 3.81 16.05 26.53
C GLY A 125 4.85 16.35 27.61
N LEU A 126 4.74 15.74 28.78
CA LEU A 126 5.73 15.90 29.85
C LEU A 126 7.11 15.34 29.44
N LEU A 127 7.16 14.12 28.92
CA LEU A 127 8.41 13.51 28.46
C LEU A 127 9.02 14.28 27.29
N GLY A 128 8.19 14.69 26.32
CA GLY A 128 8.59 15.48 25.18
C GLY A 128 9.15 16.84 25.60
N GLY A 129 8.52 17.52 26.57
CA GLY A 129 9.00 18.77 27.13
C GLY A 129 10.37 18.63 27.78
N ILE A 130 10.59 17.58 28.58
CA ILE A 130 11.89 17.30 29.21
C ILE A 130 12.96 17.06 28.15
N LEU A 131 12.69 16.18 27.17
CA LEU A 131 13.65 15.87 26.10
C LEU A 131 13.94 17.09 25.22
N GLY A 132 12.91 17.86 24.88
CA GLY A 132 13.03 19.08 24.09
C GLY A 132 13.80 20.17 24.83
N PHE A 133 13.62 20.29 26.15
CA PHE A 133 14.43 21.19 26.98
C PHE A 133 15.91 20.80 26.96
N VAL A 134 16.23 19.52 27.15
CA VAL A 134 17.61 19.02 27.11
C VAL A 134 18.25 19.28 25.75
N ASN A 135 17.54 19.00 24.64
CA ASN A 135 18.06 19.30 23.30
C ASN A 135 18.19 20.82 23.08
N GLY A 136 17.23 21.60 23.55
CA GLY A 136 17.26 23.06 23.48
C GLY A 136 18.43 23.66 24.27
N LEU A 137 18.90 23.03 25.35
CA LEU A 137 20.14 23.44 26.02
C LEU A 137 21.36 23.29 25.13
N CYS A 138 21.45 22.20 24.34
CA CYS A 138 22.53 21.97 23.40
C CYS A 138 22.54 23.00 22.24
N GLU A 139 21.37 23.51 21.87
CA GLU A 139 21.20 24.48 20.78
C GLU A 139 21.03 25.94 21.26
N TYR A 140 21.26 26.22 22.55
CA TYR A 140 21.08 27.54 23.18
C TYR A 140 19.65 28.13 23.06
N LYS A 141 18.63 27.27 22.92
CA LYS A 141 17.20 27.63 22.82
C LYS A 141 16.31 26.75 23.73
N PRO A 142 16.52 26.75 25.06
CA PRO A 142 15.85 25.80 25.97
C PRO A 142 14.33 25.97 26.05
N VAL A 143 13.82 27.20 26.03
CA VAL A 143 12.37 27.47 26.09
C VAL A 143 11.66 27.01 24.83
N ILE A 144 12.24 27.30 23.67
CA ILE A 144 11.70 26.86 22.37
C ILE A 144 11.74 25.34 22.30
N GLY A 145 12.88 24.72 22.66
CA GLY A 145 13.01 23.27 22.73
C GLY A 145 11.97 22.62 23.64
N PHE A 146 11.71 23.17 24.83
CA PHE A 146 10.67 22.67 25.73
C PHE A 146 9.26 22.76 25.11
N LEU A 147 8.89 23.89 24.51
CA LEU A 147 7.56 24.09 23.91
C LEU A 147 7.34 23.13 22.74
N VAL A 148 8.31 23.06 21.83
CA VAL A 148 8.30 22.17 20.67
C VAL A 148 8.25 20.71 21.11
N GLY A 149 9.07 20.34 22.09
CA GLY A 149 9.08 19.00 22.66
C GLY A 149 7.76 18.62 23.32
N THR A 150 7.15 19.54 24.08
CA THR A 150 5.85 19.33 24.73
C THR A 150 4.75 19.13 23.69
N PHE A 151 4.73 19.97 22.65
CA PHE A 151 3.76 19.86 21.56
C PHE A 151 3.89 18.52 20.83
N THR A 152 5.10 18.20 20.34
CA THR A 152 5.38 16.95 19.63
C THR A 152 5.08 15.74 20.50
N GLY A 153 5.49 15.76 21.77
CA GLY A 153 5.22 14.70 22.74
C GLY A 153 3.73 14.50 23.00
N THR A 154 2.95 15.59 23.07
CA THR A 154 1.49 15.53 23.22
C THR A 154 0.84 14.89 22.00
N VAL A 155 1.22 15.32 20.79
CA VAL A 155 0.68 14.78 19.53
C VAL A 155 1.00 13.28 19.39
N LEU A 156 2.26 12.91 19.60
CA LEU A 156 2.70 11.52 19.52
C LEU A 156 2.03 10.67 20.60
N GLY A 157 2.04 11.12 21.86
CA GLY A 157 1.39 10.43 22.98
C GLY A 157 -0.08 10.15 22.72
N GLY A 158 -0.82 11.13 22.19
CA GLY A 158 -2.21 10.97 21.80
C GLY A 158 -2.42 9.96 20.67
N LEU A 159 -1.59 10.02 19.62
CA LEU A 159 -1.61 9.06 18.52
C LEU A 159 -1.34 7.63 19.02
N PHE A 160 -0.34 7.46 19.89
CA PHE A 160 -0.03 6.18 20.53
C PHE A 160 -1.19 5.67 21.35
N GLY A 161 -1.75 6.49 22.24
CA GLY A 161 -2.84 6.08 23.10
C GLY A 161 -4.13 5.76 22.36
N PHE A 162 -4.45 6.49 21.30
CA PHE A 162 -5.64 6.18 20.49
C PHE A 162 -5.54 4.81 19.80
N ARG A 163 -4.33 4.42 19.38
CA ARG A 163 -4.09 3.23 18.55
C ARG A 163 -3.75 1.99 19.38
N ALA A 164 -3.15 2.14 20.56
CA ALA A 164 -2.70 1.03 21.39
C ALA A 164 -3.81 0.03 21.73
N PRO A 165 -5.04 0.43 22.13
CA PRO A 165 -6.10 -0.53 22.43
C PRO A 165 -6.45 -1.41 21.22
N LYS A 166 -6.61 -0.83 20.03
CA LYS A 166 -6.91 -1.62 18.82
C LYS A 166 -5.81 -2.63 18.51
N LYS A 167 -4.55 -2.29 18.81
CA LYS A 167 -3.41 -3.19 18.62
C LYS A 167 -3.37 -4.32 19.65
N LEU A 168 -3.67 -4.04 20.91
CA LEU A 168 -3.65 -5.03 21.99
C LEU A 168 -4.77 -6.07 21.85
N PHE A 169 -5.93 -5.66 21.35
CA PHE A 169 -7.13 -6.51 21.30
C PHE A 169 -7.43 -7.14 19.93
N LYS A 170 -6.76 -6.73 18.84
CA LYS A 170 -6.92 -7.33 17.50
C LYS A 170 -5.62 -7.90 17.00
N ASN A 171 -5.66 -9.13 16.48
CA ASN A 171 -4.47 -9.74 15.89
C ASN A 171 -4.09 -9.05 14.56
N GLU A 172 -2.83 -9.21 14.15
CA GLU A 172 -2.25 -8.55 12.97
C GLU A 172 -3.08 -8.80 11.70
N VAL A 173 -3.43 -10.05 11.43
CA VAL A 173 -4.18 -10.46 10.24
C VAL A 173 -5.56 -9.81 10.19
N GLN A 174 -6.27 -9.71 11.31
CA GLN A 174 -7.57 -9.02 11.36
C GLN A 174 -7.44 -7.54 11.06
N ARG A 175 -6.34 -6.89 11.52
CA ARG A 175 -6.09 -5.47 11.21
C ARG A 175 -5.78 -5.27 9.73
N GLN A 176 -4.96 -6.15 9.13
CA GLN A 176 -4.63 -6.11 7.70
C GLN A 176 -5.86 -6.35 6.82
N ILE A 177 -6.67 -7.37 7.15
CA ILE A 177 -7.92 -7.64 6.42
C ILE A 177 -8.88 -6.48 6.55
N LYS A 178 -9.07 -5.92 7.74
CA LYS A 178 -9.93 -4.75 7.92
C LYS A 178 -9.42 -3.56 7.10
N PHE A 179 -8.12 -3.27 7.14
CA PHE A 179 -7.52 -2.20 6.36
C PHE A 179 -7.75 -2.39 4.86
N GLY A 180 -7.52 -3.60 4.34
CA GLY A 180 -7.76 -3.92 2.93
C GLY A 180 -9.23 -3.78 2.54
N LEU A 181 -10.17 -4.27 3.36
CA LEU A 181 -11.60 -4.16 3.08
C LEU A 181 -12.12 -2.71 3.15
N ASP A 182 -11.68 -1.94 4.15
CA ASP A 182 -12.04 -0.52 4.26
C ASP A 182 -11.54 0.25 3.02
N GLY A 183 -10.30 -0.02 2.56
CA GLY A 183 -9.73 0.59 1.35
C GLY A 183 -10.39 0.14 0.04
N LEU A 184 -10.85 -1.11 -0.06
CA LEU A 184 -11.69 -1.55 -1.19
C LEU A 184 -13.04 -0.83 -1.22
N GLY A 185 -13.63 -0.55 -0.05
CA GLY A 185 -14.84 0.27 0.07
C GLY A 185 -14.63 1.67 -0.48
N GLU A 186 -13.58 2.36 -0.02
CA GLU A 186 -13.23 3.71 -0.54
C GLU A 186 -12.95 3.67 -2.06
N SER A 187 -12.27 2.62 -2.55
CA SER A 187 -12.01 2.46 -3.99
C SER A 187 -13.29 2.25 -4.80
N LEU A 188 -14.26 1.52 -4.26
CA LEU A 188 -15.57 1.31 -4.89
C LEU A 188 -16.40 2.59 -4.89
N ASP A 189 -16.35 3.38 -3.82
CA ASP A 189 -17.01 4.69 -3.76
C ASP A 189 -16.44 5.65 -4.82
N ASN A 190 -15.11 5.66 -5.00
CA ASN A 190 -14.46 6.44 -6.05
C ASN A 190 -14.92 6.02 -7.45
N VAL A 191 -14.99 4.71 -7.71
CA VAL A 191 -15.52 4.20 -8.99
C VAL A 191 -17.00 4.55 -9.15
N ASN A 192 -17.83 4.42 -8.11
CA ASN A 192 -19.24 4.85 -8.17
C ASN A 192 -19.37 6.34 -8.55
N GLN A 193 -18.47 7.20 -8.09
CA GLN A 193 -18.43 8.61 -8.48
C GLN A 193 -18.02 8.81 -9.94
N GLU A 194 -17.09 8.00 -10.47
CA GLU A 194 -16.72 8.01 -11.91
C GLU A 194 -17.94 7.68 -12.81
N TYR A 195 -18.74 6.70 -12.39
CA TYR A 195 -19.93 6.24 -13.13
C TYR A 195 -21.21 7.05 -12.80
N SER A 196 -21.16 7.99 -11.85
CA SER A 196 -22.33 8.79 -11.46
C SER A 196 -22.78 9.74 -12.57
N LEU A 197 -24.09 9.74 -12.83
CA LEU A 197 -24.75 10.53 -13.88
C LEU A 197 -24.86 12.03 -13.58
N SER A 198 -24.47 12.45 -12.37
CA SER A 198 -24.52 13.87 -12.00
C SER A 198 -23.48 14.66 -12.79
N MET A 199 -23.92 15.28 -13.89
CA MET A 199 -23.13 16.16 -14.75
C MET A 199 -22.59 17.40 -14.01
N PHE A 200 -23.13 17.70 -12.83
CA PHE A 200 -22.81 18.87 -12.00
C PHE A 200 -22.27 18.50 -10.61
N SER A 201 -21.80 17.27 -10.41
CA SER A 201 -21.13 16.94 -9.15
C SER A 201 -19.78 17.65 -9.10
N PRO A 202 -19.52 18.56 -8.13
CA PRO A 202 -18.26 19.31 -8.04
C PRO A 202 -17.03 18.40 -7.80
N ASN A 203 -17.26 17.11 -7.50
CA ASN A 203 -16.23 16.11 -7.18
C ASN A 203 -16.28 14.90 -8.15
N LYS A 204 -16.54 15.12 -9.45
CA LYS A 204 -16.56 14.01 -10.42
C LYS A 204 -15.14 13.51 -10.71
N ILE A 205 -14.79 12.38 -10.10
CA ILE A 205 -13.56 11.64 -10.41
C ILE A 205 -13.62 11.14 -11.86
N LYS A 206 -12.51 11.27 -12.60
CA LYS A 206 -12.43 10.83 -14.00
C LYS A 206 -11.91 9.40 -14.09
N PRO A 207 -12.22 8.65 -15.17
CA PRO A 207 -11.66 7.32 -15.38
C PRO A 207 -10.14 7.38 -15.59
N PHE A 208 -9.44 6.29 -15.28
CA PHE A 208 -7.98 6.21 -15.42
C PHE A 208 -7.48 6.56 -16.83
N SER A 209 -8.22 6.17 -17.88
CA SER A 209 -7.90 6.47 -19.27
C SER A 209 -7.80 7.97 -19.57
N PHE A 210 -8.55 8.81 -18.84
CA PHE A 210 -8.46 10.26 -18.97
C PHE A 210 -7.08 10.78 -18.54
N TYR A 211 -6.61 10.38 -17.36
CA TYR A 211 -5.30 10.79 -16.84
C TYR A 211 -4.16 10.19 -17.65
N LEU A 212 -4.34 8.96 -18.15
CA LEU A 212 -3.38 8.33 -19.05
C LEU A 212 -3.18 9.17 -20.31
N GLY A 213 -4.26 9.53 -21.01
CA GLY A 213 -4.17 10.38 -22.20
C GLY A 213 -3.59 11.77 -21.92
N GLN A 214 -3.84 12.35 -20.75
CA GLN A 214 -3.22 13.62 -20.36
C GLN A 214 -1.70 13.51 -20.19
N VAL A 215 -1.23 12.45 -19.53
CA VAL A 215 0.20 12.22 -19.30
C VAL A 215 0.91 11.82 -20.59
N GLU A 216 0.30 10.97 -21.42
CA GLU A 216 0.82 10.64 -22.75
C GLU A 216 0.97 11.90 -23.60
N GLY A 217 -0.05 12.77 -23.65
CA GLY A 217 0.02 14.03 -24.38
C GLY A 217 1.10 14.97 -23.86
N GLU A 218 1.29 15.06 -22.54
CA GLU A 218 2.33 15.88 -21.91
C GLU A 218 3.74 15.36 -22.21
N ILE A 219 3.96 14.05 -22.06
CA ILE A 219 5.27 13.42 -22.26
C ILE A 219 5.64 13.42 -23.73
N LYS A 220 4.69 13.17 -24.63
CA LYS A 220 4.90 13.18 -26.08
C LYS A 220 5.46 14.51 -26.58
N GLN A 221 5.11 15.63 -25.95
CA GLN A 221 5.65 16.96 -26.28
C GLN A 221 7.15 17.13 -25.98
N LEU A 222 7.76 16.21 -25.23
CA LEU A 222 9.20 16.22 -24.94
C LEU A 222 10.06 15.56 -26.04
N PHE A 223 9.43 14.93 -27.02
CA PHE A 223 10.09 14.20 -28.11
C PHE A 223 9.90 14.94 -29.44
N ASN A 224 10.86 14.79 -30.34
CA ASN A 224 10.84 15.51 -31.62
C ASN A 224 9.77 14.96 -32.58
N ASP A 225 9.49 13.66 -32.50
CA ASP A 225 8.51 12.97 -33.33
C ASP A 225 7.91 11.74 -32.62
N ASP A 226 6.91 11.14 -33.27
CA ASP A 226 6.20 9.96 -32.78
C ASP A 226 7.10 8.72 -32.69
N SER A 227 8.16 8.63 -33.51
CA SER A 227 9.06 7.47 -33.50
C SER A 227 9.94 7.47 -32.25
N GLU A 228 10.51 8.62 -31.87
CA GLU A 228 11.28 8.74 -30.63
C GLU A 228 10.41 8.48 -29.39
N TYR A 229 9.15 8.92 -29.42
CA TYR A 229 8.22 8.67 -28.33
C TYR A 229 7.89 7.18 -28.20
N GLU A 230 7.60 6.49 -29.31
CA GLU A 230 7.38 5.03 -29.30
C GLU A 230 8.63 4.25 -28.89
N GLU A 231 9.83 4.71 -29.26
CA GLU A 231 11.08 4.15 -28.77
C GLU A 231 11.17 4.28 -27.24
N PHE A 232 10.90 5.47 -26.69
CA PHE A 232 10.85 5.69 -25.25
C PHE A 232 9.85 4.77 -24.54
N LEU A 233 8.64 4.59 -25.08
CA LEU A 233 7.62 3.73 -24.46
C LEU A 233 8.09 2.28 -24.29
N ASN A 234 8.93 1.81 -25.20
CA ASN A 234 9.45 0.44 -25.22
C ASN A 234 10.84 0.32 -24.57
N HIS A 235 11.54 1.43 -24.34
CA HIS A 235 12.86 1.44 -23.71
C HIS A 235 12.76 1.29 -22.18
N GLU A 236 13.82 0.73 -21.59
CA GLU A 236 13.99 0.64 -20.15
C GLU A 236 14.44 1.99 -19.58
N ILE A 237 13.71 2.48 -18.59
CA ILE A 237 13.90 3.78 -17.96
C ILE A 237 14.18 3.56 -16.48
N ASP A 238 15.30 4.13 -16.04
CA ASP A 238 15.65 4.17 -14.63
C ASP A 238 14.86 5.23 -13.88
N TYR A 239 14.44 4.90 -12.67
CA TYR A 239 13.85 5.81 -11.72
C TYR A 239 14.36 5.53 -10.31
N GLU A 240 14.22 6.52 -9.43
CA GLU A 240 14.69 6.44 -8.06
C GLU A 240 13.52 6.54 -7.08
N ILE A 241 13.52 5.69 -6.06
CA ILE A 241 12.67 5.81 -4.88
C ILE A 241 13.55 6.39 -3.78
N ASN A 242 13.27 7.64 -3.40
CA ASN A 242 14.11 8.42 -2.52
C ASN A 242 13.38 8.75 -1.23
N SER A 243 14.15 9.01 -0.18
CA SER A 243 13.61 9.57 1.05
C SER A 243 14.54 10.59 1.69
N PHE A 244 13.97 11.60 2.34
CA PHE A 244 14.70 12.57 3.16
C PHE A 244 14.11 12.63 4.56
N LEU A 245 14.88 13.16 5.52
CA LEU A 245 14.44 13.35 6.89
C LEU A 245 13.28 14.35 6.91
N ALA A 246 12.11 13.92 7.39
CA ALA A 246 10.94 14.78 7.40
C ALA A 246 11.14 15.94 8.40
N SER A 247 10.89 17.16 7.94
CA SER A 247 10.70 18.32 8.80
C SER A 247 9.23 18.46 9.15
N PHE A 248 8.91 18.71 10.42
CA PHE A 248 7.58 19.21 10.75
C PHE A 248 7.48 20.66 10.25
N ILE A 249 6.33 21.04 9.68
CA ILE A 249 6.03 22.32 9.02
C ILE A 249 6.86 23.48 9.59
N GLY A 250 7.84 23.97 8.81
CA GLY A 250 8.54 25.23 9.05
C GLY A 250 9.57 25.27 10.19
N GLU A 251 9.84 24.18 10.91
CA GLU A 251 10.81 24.19 12.02
C GLU A 251 11.97 23.20 11.83
N SER A 252 13.19 23.72 11.72
CA SER A 252 14.43 22.93 11.61
C SER A 252 14.73 22.06 12.83
N LEU A 253 14.23 22.46 14.02
CA LEU A 253 14.40 21.75 15.29
C LEU A 253 13.74 20.36 15.31
N LEU A 254 12.76 20.10 14.43
CA LEU A 254 12.06 18.82 14.33
C LEU A 254 12.48 18.01 13.11
N HIS A 255 13.48 18.48 12.37
CA HIS A 255 14.01 17.78 11.21
C HIS A 255 14.55 16.40 11.60
N GLY A 256 13.99 15.35 11.00
CA GLY A 256 14.39 13.96 11.25
C GLY A 256 13.83 13.34 12.53
N CYS A 257 13.04 14.08 13.32
CA CYS A 257 12.38 13.54 14.52
C CYS A 257 11.08 12.79 14.22
N VAL A 258 10.46 13.04 13.05
CA VAL A 258 9.10 12.58 12.72
C VAL A 258 9.03 11.50 11.64
N GLY A 259 10.18 11.01 11.16
CA GLY A 259 10.22 10.02 10.09
C GLY A 259 11.04 10.48 8.90
N HIS A 260 10.87 9.77 7.79
CA HIS A 260 11.26 10.22 6.47
C HIS A 260 10.03 10.61 5.66
N HIS A 261 10.21 11.48 4.67
CA HIS A 261 9.28 11.60 3.54
C HIS A 261 9.80 10.77 2.38
N ALA A 262 8.92 10.06 1.68
CA ALA A 262 9.26 9.23 0.54
C ALA A 262 8.65 9.76 -0.75
N TYR A 263 9.41 9.69 -1.85
CA TYR A 263 8.98 10.12 -3.18
C TYR A 263 9.64 9.26 -4.26
N ILE A 264 9.05 9.24 -5.45
CA ILE A 264 9.68 8.65 -6.64
C ILE A 264 10.10 9.78 -7.57
N LYS A 265 11.35 9.72 -8.05
CA LYS A 265 11.93 10.65 -9.01
C LYS A 265 12.15 9.93 -10.35
N VAL A 266 11.65 10.54 -11.42
CA VAL A 266 11.84 10.06 -12.79
C VAL A 266 12.37 11.21 -13.65
N ASN A 267 13.40 10.96 -14.43
CA ASN A 267 13.91 11.91 -15.43
C ASN A 267 13.48 11.44 -16.82
N ILE A 268 12.79 12.30 -17.57
CA ILE A 268 12.42 12.04 -18.96
C ILE A 268 13.03 13.16 -19.79
N LYS A 269 14.04 12.82 -20.61
CA LYS A 269 14.88 13.80 -21.33
C LYS A 269 15.42 14.85 -20.35
N ASN A 270 15.06 16.12 -20.53
CA ASN A 270 15.52 17.24 -19.70
C ASN A 270 14.52 17.65 -18.61
N ARG A 271 13.52 16.81 -18.31
CA ARG A 271 12.46 17.15 -17.35
C ARG A 271 12.39 16.14 -16.21
N GLU A 272 12.36 16.66 -14.99
CA GLU A 272 12.15 15.89 -13.77
C GLU A 272 10.66 15.79 -13.45
N TYR A 273 10.23 14.58 -13.07
CA TYR A 273 8.89 14.28 -12.59
C TYR A 273 8.99 13.65 -11.20
N LEU A 274 8.16 14.15 -10.27
CA LEU A 274 8.07 13.66 -8.90
C LEU A 274 6.70 13.04 -8.66
N ILE A 275 6.70 11.87 -8.03
CA ILE A 275 5.50 11.20 -7.52
C ILE A 275 5.60 11.19 -6.01
N GLU A 276 4.77 11.99 -5.36
CA GLU A 276 4.82 12.15 -3.91
C GLU A 276 3.50 12.63 -3.30
N PHE A 277 3.39 12.39 -2.00
CA PHE A 277 2.24 12.83 -1.20
C PHE A 277 2.61 14.04 -0.36
N THR A 278 2.54 15.24 -0.96
CA THR A 278 2.87 16.49 -0.29
C THR A 278 2.04 17.66 -0.84
N PRO A 279 1.69 18.65 0.00
CA PRO A 279 1.08 19.90 -0.47
C PRO A 279 2.00 20.74 -1.36
N GLN A 280 3.32 20.62 -1.18
CA GLN A 280 4.34 21.36 -1.93
C GLN A 280 5.45 20.41 -2.38
N PRO A 281 5.90 20.48 -3.65
CA PRO A 281 6.93 19.58 -4.16
C PRO A 281 8.20 19.60 -3.31
N THR A 282 8.82 18.44 -3.16
CA THR A 282 10.12 18.28 -2.49
C THR A 282 11.21 19.03 -3.25
N ASP A 283 12.12 19.69 -2.53
CA ASP A 283 13.35 20.22 -3.12
C ASP A 283 14.33 19.07 -3.39
N THR A 284 14.53 18.75 -4.66
CA THR A 284 15.41 17.66 -5.11
C THR A 284 16.89 18.05 -5.18
N LYS A 285 17.26 19.26 -4.75
CA LYS A 285 18.66 19.70 -4.65
C LYS A 285 19.38 19.09 -3.45
N GLU A 286 18.67 18.72 -2.40
CA GLU A 286 19.26 18.02 -1.26
C GLU A 286 19.49 16.55 -1.59
N ALA A 287 20.62 16.01 -1.13
CA ALA A 287 20.91 14.59 -1.31
C ALA A 287 19.94 13.73 -0.48
N PRO A 288 19.34 12.67 -1.05
CA PRO A 288 18.42 11.83 -0.32
C PRO A 288 19.14 11.05 0.78
N ALA A 289 18.48 10.87 1.92
CA ALA A 289 18.96 10.06 3.04
C ALA A 289 18.96 8.56 2.73
N GLN A 290 18.04 8.10 1.87
CA GLN A 290 18.02 6.75 1.31
C GLN A 290 17.58 6.84 -0.15
N SER A 291 18.14 5.98 -0.99
CA SER A 291 17.79 5.85 -2.40
C SER A 291 17.72 4.37 -2.79
N GLU A 292 16.77 4.04 -3.67
CA GLU A 292 16.64 2.75 -4.34
C GLU A 292 16.39 3.02 -5.83
N THR A 293 17.25 2.52 -6.71
CA THR A 293 17.09 2.66 -8.16
C THR A 293 16.40 1.42 -8.74
N ARG A 294 15.49 1.64 -9.69
CA ARG A 294 14.76 0.59 -10.41
C ARG A 294 14.63 0.94 -11.88
N THR A 295 14.38 -0.09 -12.69
CA THR A 295 14.25 0.03 -14.14
C THR A 295 12.92 -0.56 -14.59
N VAL A 296 12.17 0.17 -15.41
CA VAL A 296 10.89 -0.28 -16.02
C VAL A 296 10.72 0.32 -17.42
N SER A 297 9.80 -0.19 -18.22
CA SER A 297 9.54 0.41 -19.54
C SER A 297 9.00 1.84 -19.45
N GLY A 298 9.25 2.67 -20.46
CA GLY A 298 8.67 4.02 -20.54
C GLY A 298 7.14 4.01 -20.44
N LYS A 299 6.47 3.01 -21.03
CA LYS A 299 5.03 2.79 -20.85
C LYS A 299 4.62 2.66 -19.38
N LYS A 300 5.42 1.96 -18.57
CA LYS A 300 5.18 1.81 -17.13
C LYS A 300 5.34 3.15 -16.40
N ILE A 301 6.32 3.96 -16.78
CA ILE A 301 6.50 5.32 -16.25
C ILE A 301 5.26 6.19 -16.52
N VAL A 302 4.72 6.17 -17.74
CA VAL A 302 3.48 6.87 -18.09
C VAL A 302 2.32 6.40 -17.19
N GLU A 303 2.17 5.09 -17.00
CA GLU A 303 1.14 4.52 -16.11
C GLU A 303 1.30 4.99 -14.66
N MET A 304 2.53 5.04 -14.13
CA MET A 304 2.83 5.53 -12.78
C MET A 304 2.45 7.01 -12.62
N LEU A 305 2.81 7.86 -13.57
CA LEU A 305 2.51 9.29 -13.55
C LEU A 305 1.01 9.56 -13.72
N ALA A 306 0.33 8.83 -14.59
CA ALA A 306 -1.13 8.91 -14.76
C ALA A 306 -1.85 8.50 -13.47
N TYR A 307 -1.37 7.44 -12.83
CA TYR A 307 -1.96 6.97 -11.59
C TYR A 307 -1.67 7.92 -10.42
N HIS A 308 -0.50 8.54 -10.40
CA HIS A 308 -0.19 9.64 -9.48
C HIS A 308 -1.18 10.80 -9.61
N LYS A 309 -1.43 11.30 -10.84
CA LYS A 309 -2.42 12.36 -11.08
C LYS A 309 -3.81 11.97 -10.57
N LYS A 310 -4.25 10.73 -10.82
CA LYS A 310 -5.53 10.23 -10.29
C LYS A 310 -5.55 10.19 -8.76
N LEU A 311 -4.48 9.69 -8.14
CA LEU A 311 -4.37 9.61 -6.69
C LEU A 311 -4.33 10.99 -6.02
N GLN A 312 -3.76 12.01 -6.65
CA GLN A 312 -3.81 13.37 -6.12
C GLN A 312 -5.24 13.94 -6.11
N GLU A 313 -6.13 13.44 -6.96
CA GLU A 313 -7.54 13.83 -6.95
C GLU A 313 -8.34 13.03 -5.90
N THR A 314 -8.14 11.71 -5.81
CA THR A 314 -8.87 10.86 -4.84
C THR A 314 -8.33 10.97 -3.40
N ASN A 315 -7.06 11.34 -3.26
CA ASN A 315 -6.34 11.49 -2.00
C ASN A 315 -5.54 12.79 -2.03
N ALA A 316 -6.20 13.94 -2.18
CA ALA A 316 -5.51 15.22 -2.18
C ALA A 316 -4.77 15.47 -0.84
N PRO A 317 -3.46 15.85 -0.86
CA PRO A 317 -2.67 16.11 0.34
C PRO A 317 -3.04 17.47 0.97
N THR A 318 -4.31 17.61 1.38
CA THR A 318 -4.80 18.80 2.07
C THR A 318 -4.46 18.73 3.56
N ALA A 319 -4.38 19.88 4.23
CA ALA A 319 -4.21 19.93 5.68
C ALA A 319 -5.28 19.10 6.42
N SER A 320 -6.53 19.15 5.94
CA SER A 320 -7.62 18.32 6.46
C SER A 320 -7.33 16.82 6.32
N PHE A 321 -6.86 16.37 5.15
CA PHE A 321 -6.47 14.98 4.94
C PHE A 321 -5.31 14.57 5.85
N ILE A 322 -4.27 15.41 5.95
CA ILE A 322 -3.10 15.14 6.81
C ILE A 322 -3.54 14.99 8.27
N LEU A 323 -4.43 15.86 8.76
CA LEU A 323 -4.89 15.82 10.15
C LEU A 323 -5.87 14.66 10.44
N THR A 324 -6.68 14.25 9.47
CA THR A 324 -7.79 13.31 9.72
C THR A 324 -7.56 11.89 9.18
N LYS A 325 -6.78 11.75 8.10
CA LYS A 325 -6.57 10.49 7.37
C LYS A 325 -5.12 10.01 7.39
N MET A 326 -4.14 10.92 7.48
CA MET A 326 -2.74 10.50 7.52
C MET A 326 -2.44 9.79 8.83
N LYS A 327 -1.88 8.59 8.68
CA LYS A 327 -1.70 7.63 9.77
C LYS A 327 -0.36 6.97 9.56
N PRO A 328 0.68 7.33 10.33
CA PRO A 328 2.00 6.73 10.20
C PRO A 328 1.90 5.21 10.25
N GLY A 329 2.54 4.53 9.29
CA GLY A 329 2.50 3.08 9.11
C GLY A 329 1.31 2.54 8.30
N ASP A 330 0.21 3.29 8.17
CA ASP A 330 -1.01 2.83 7.50
C ASP A 330 -1.23 3.58 6.18
N ASN A 331 -1.36 4.91 6.26
CA ASN A 331 -1.68 5.81 5.18
C ASN A 331 -0.79 7.05 5.31
N ASP A 332 0.45 6.93 4.87
CA ASP A 332 1.50 7.94 4.88
C ASP A 332 2.19 8.02 3.50
N CYS A 333 3.23 8.85 3.37
CA CYS A 333 3.97 9.00 2.12
C CYS A 333 4.62 7.69 1.63
N PHE A 334 5.03 6.78 2.53
CA PHE A 334 5.53 5.46 2.16
C PHE A 334 4.42 4.56 1.62
N SER A 335 3.25 4.55 2.27
CA SER A 335 2.08 3.85 1.75
C SER A 335 1.62 4.43 0.42
N TYR A 336 1.77 5.74 0.19
CA TYR A 336 1.49 6.37 -1.11
C TYR A 336 2.42 5.88 -2.21
N VAL A 337 3.74 5.83 -1.95
CA VAL A 337 4.71 5.23 -2.86
C VAL A 337 4.36 3.77 -3.14
N ASN A 338 4.03 2.98 -2.11
CA ASN A 338 3.61 1.59 -2.29
C ASN A 338 2.30 1.45 -3.05
N LYS A 339 1.34 2.38 -2.89
CA LYS A 339 0.13 2.42 -3.71
C LYS A 339 0.50 2.55 -5.18
N ILE A 340 1.40 3.47 -5.55
CA ILE A 340 1.87 3.65 -6.94
C ILE A 340 2.54 2.39 -7.46
N LEU A 341 3.51 1.85 -6.72
CA LEU A 341 4.30 0.69 -7.15
C LEU A 341 3.40 -0.53 -7.34
N ILE A 342 2.67 -0.93 -6.30
CA ILE A 342 1.80 -2.12 -6.34
C ILE A 342 0.63 -1.90 -7.31
N GLY A 343 0.07 -0.70 -7.33
CA GLY A 343 -0.97 -0.30 -8.27
C GLY A 343 -0.53 -0.37 -9.73
N THR A 344 0.76 -0.34 -10.02
CA THR A 344 1.32 -0.48 -11.37
C THR A 344 2.03 -1.82 -11.62
N ASN A 345 1.79 -2.82 -10.76
CA ASN A 345 2.36 -4.17 -10.80
C ASN A 345 3.86 -4.26 -10.48
N GLN A 346 4.34 -3.43 -9.56
CA GLN A 346 5.71 -3.44 -9.05
C GLN A 346 5.74 -3.85 -7.58
N GLN A 347 6.89 -4.29 -7.09
CA GLN A 347 7.07 -4.60 -5.67
C GLN A 347 7.04 -3.32 -4.83
N GLY A 348 6.68 -3.41 -3.55
CA GLY A 348 6.77 -2.28 -2.63
C GLY A 348 8.22 -1.81 -2.45
N ALA A 349 8.39 -0.59 -1.97
CA ALA A 349 9.70 0.01 -1.75
C ALA A 349 10.49 -0.69 -0.62
N THR A 350 11.81 -0.72 -0.75
CA THR A 350 12.73 -1.28 0.25
C THR A 350 13.27 -0.24 1.24
N ILE A 351 13.17 1.05 0.90
CA ILE A 351 13.51 2.16 1.78
C ILE A 351 12.69 2.12 3.08
N LYS A 352 13.30 2.51 4.20
CA LYS A 352 12.69 2.40 5.54
C LYS A 352 12.12 3.73 6.00
N ARG A 353 10.99 3.69 6.72
CA ARG A 353 10.35 4.87 7.33
C ARG A 353 11.26 5.56 8.36
N PHE A 354 12.03 4.76 9.09
CA PHE A 354 12.94 5.21 10.14
C PHE A 354 14.34 4.60 9.93
N ALA A 355 15.15 5.21 9.06
CA ALA A 355 16.56 4.86 8.88
C ALA A 355 17.48 5.94 9.46
N ASN A 356 18.68 5.59 9.91
CA ASN A 356 19.73 6.55 10.27
C ASN A 356 19.28 7.67 11.25
N MET A 357 18.35 7.37 12.15
CA MET A 357 17.86 8.32 13.15
C MET A 357 18.69 8.25 14.43
N GLY A 358 18.77 9.39 15.15
CA GLY A 358 19.25 9.39 16.52
C GLY A 358 18.38 8.56 17.46
N PHE A 359 18.89 8.23 18.64
CA PHE A 359 18.25 7.33 19.62
C PHE A 359 16.76 7.61 19.87
N ILE A 360 16.39 8.89 20.04
CA ILE A 360 15.00 9.31 20.27
C ILE A 360 14.13 9.01 19.04
N GLY A 361 14.60 9.34 17.84
CA GLY A 361 13.90 9.05 16.59
C GLY A 361 13.74 7.55 16.34
N SER A 362 14.76 6.74 16.68
CA SER A 362 14.66 5.27 16.61
C SER A 362 13.61 4.72 17.56
N LEU A 363 13.55 5.19 18.81
CA LEU A 363 12.56 4.74 19.79
C LEU A 363 11.12 5.09 19.35
N LEU A 364 10.93 6.32 18.85
CA LEU A 364 9.65 6.75 18.29
C LEU A 364 9.27 5.93 17.05
N GLY A 365 10.24 5.67 16.17
CA GLY A 365 10.08 4.86 14.97
C GLY A 365 9.64 3.44 15.27
N VAL A 366 10.31 2.76 16.22
CA VAL A 366 9.90 1.43 16.70
C VAL A 366 8.47 1.47 17.21
N GLY A 367 8.11 2.48 17.99
CA GLY A 367 6.74 2.63 18.47
C GLY A 367 5.72 2.77 17.33
N ILE A 368 5.98 3.66 16.37
CA ILE A 368 5.09 3.93 15.24
C ILE A 368 4.94 2.70 14.35
N GLU A 369 6.05 2.05 14.00
CA GLU A 369 6.04 0.80 13.22
C GLU A 369 5.27 -0.29 13.96
N ALA A 370 5.40 -0.35 15.29
CA ALA A 370 4.64 -1.30 16.06
C ALA A 370 3.13 -1.01 15.97
N LEU A 371 2.67 0.25 15.85
CA LEU A 371 1.24 0.57 15.70
C LEU A 371 0.67 0.23 14.31
N SER A 372 1.54 0.02 13.31
CA SER A 372 1.14 -0.35 11.97
C SER A 372 0.42 -1.71 11.93
N PRO A 373 -0.56 -1.92 11.03
CA PRO A 373 -1.05 -3.24 10.69
C PRO A 373 -0.02 -4.06 9.91
N PHE A 374 1.01 -3.43 9.35
CA PHE A 374 2.00 -4.05 8.47
C PHE A 374 3.37 -4.13 9.13
N LYS A 375 4.01 -5.30 9.00
CA LYS A 375 5.45 -5.43 9.25
C LYS A 375 6.25 -4.63 8.21
N PRO A 376 7.49 -4.22 8.53
CA PRO A 376 8.32 -3.42 7.61
C PRO A 376 8.52 -4.05 6.23
N ASP A 377 8.57 -5.38 6.15
CA ASP A 377 8.82 -6.17 4.95
C ASP A 377 7.54 -6.65 4.23
N PHE A 378 6.35 -6.32 4.74
CA PHE A 378 5.07 -6.84 4.23
C PHE A 378 4.92 -6.62 2.71
N PHE A 379 5.26 -5.42 2.22
CA PHE A 379 5.15 -5.03 0.82
C PHE A 379 6.35 -5.43 -0.05
N GLN A 380 7.40 -5.98 0.57
CA GLN A 380 8.62 -6.44 -0.12
C GLN A 380 8.50 -7.92 -0.56
N THR A 381 7.42 -8.61 -0.17
CA THR A 381 7.28 -10.04 -0.48
C THR A 381 7.06 -10.26 -1.98
N THR A 382 7.97 -11.04 -2.58
CA THR A 382 8.03 -11.41 -4.00
C THR A 382 6.75 -12.05 -4.54
N ASN A 383 6.37 -11.62 -5.75
CA ASN A 383 5.81 -12.51 -6.76
C ASN A 383 6.88 -13.56 -7.11
N SER A 384 6.97 -14.64 -6.33
CA SER A 384 7.59 -15.85 -6.81
C SER A 384 6.66 -16.46 -7.86
N VAL A 385 6.73 -15.96 -9.09
CA VAL A 385 6.45 -16.82 -10.23
C VAL A 385 7.54 -17.89 -10.17
N ARG A 386 7.21 -19.05 -9.60
CA ARG A 386 8.03 -20.26 -9.71
C ARG A 386 8.12 -20.60 -11.20
N THR A 387 9.09 -20.04 -11.90
CA THR A 387 9.50 -20.53 -13.22
C THR A 387 10.30 -21.81 -13.01
N ASN A 388 9.58 -22.94 -13.09
CA ASN A 388 10.03 -24.28 -13.46
C ASN A 388 11.19 -24.99 -12.71
N LYS A 389 10.93 -26.30 -12.46
CA LYS A 389 11.83 -27.39 -12.05
C LYS A 389 12.14 -27.54 -10.55
N GLU A 390 11.13 -27.85 -9.75
CA GLU A 390 11.34 -28.82 -8.67
C GLU A 390 11.04 -30.22 -9.21
N LYS A 391 12.08 -31.05 -9.19
CA LYS A 391 12.07 -32.47 -9.56
C LYS A 391 10.88 -33.18 -8.89
N ILE A 392 10.03 -33.77 -9.71
CA ILE A 392 9.27 -34.96 -9.33
C ILE A 392 10.31 -35.98 -8.82
N PRO A 393 10.19 -36.52 -7.59
CA PRO A 393 11.00 -37.64 -7.20
C PRO A 393 10.59 -38.82 -8.08
N GLY A 394 11.45 -39.14 -9.04
CA GLY A 394 11.29 -40.30 -9.90
C GLY A 394 11.23 -41.56 -9.06
N HIS A 395 10.24 -42.39 -9.37
CA HIS A 395 10.28 -43.83 -9.11
C HIS A 395 11.61 -44.39 -9.63
N SER A 396 12.52 -44.74 -8.74
CA SER A 396 13.64 -45.62 -9.04
C SER A 396 13.18 -47.07 -8.87
N ASN A 397 12.65 -47.66 -9.95
CA ASN A 397 12.76 -49.10 -10.15
C ASN A 397 14.06 -49.33 -10.88
N ASP A 398 15.09 -49.78 -10.16
CA ASP A 398 16.22 -50.52 -10.73
C ASP A 398 16.79 -51.44 -9.65
N LEU A 399 16.14 -52.59 -9.50
CA LEU A 399 16.74 -53.78 -8.90
C LEU A 399 17.62 -54.43 -9.97
N SER A 400 18.91 -54.07 -10.02
CA SER A 400 19.92 -54.88 -10.68
C SER A 400 20.71 -55.68 -9.63
N MET A 401 20.32 -56.93 -9.41
CA MET A 401 21.20 -57.95 -8.82
C MET A 401 21.21 -59.18 -9.72
N ASN A 402 21.95 -59.08 -10.82
CA ASN A 402 22.55 -60.23 -11.49
C ASN A 402 23.97 -60.38 -10.95
N SER A 403 24.17 -61.27 -9.98
CA SER A 403 25.41 -62.05 -9.82
C SER A 403 25.27 -63.05 -8.68
N LEU A 404 24.68 -64.20 -9.00
CA LEU A 404 24.82 -65.43 -8.21
C LEU A 404 25.38 -66.52 -9.13
N LEU A 405 26.72 -66.64 -9.11
CA LEU A 405 27.55 -67.87 -9.17
C LEU A 405 27.45 -68.78 -10.43
N PRO A 406 28.42 -69.70 -10.70
CA PRO A 406 29.42 -70.26 -9.79
C PRO A 406 30.86 -70.36 -10.32
N GLN A 407 31.81 -70.48 -9.36
CA GLN A 407 33.06 -71.20 -9.59
C GLN A 407 32.77 -72.68 -9.79
N LEU A 408 33.40 -73.30 -10.79
CA LEU A 408 33.79 -74.72 -10.74
C LEU A 408 35.00 -74.94 -11.65
N LYS A 409 36.14 -75.24 -11.01
CA LYS A 409 37.27 -75.95 -11.61
C LYS A 409 37.15 -77.42 -11.20
N HIS A 410 37.58 -78.27 -12.13
CA HIS A 410 37.88 -79.71 -12.04
C HIS A 410 36.72 -80.69 -12.19
N GLY A 411 36.88 -81.56 -13.20
CA GLY A 411 36.09 -82.74 -13.49
C GLY A 411 35.83 -82.89 -14.97
#